data_AF-A0A521YI23-F1
#
_entry.id   AF-A0A521YI23-F1
#
_cell.length_a   1.000
_cell.length_b   1.000
_cell.length_c   1.000
_cell.angle_alpha   90.00
_cell.angle_beta   90.00
_cell.angle_gamma   90.00
#
_symmetry.space_group_name_H-M   'P 1'
#
loop_
_entity.id
_entity.type
_entity.pdbx_description
1 polymer ?
#
loop_
_entity_poly.entity_id
_entity_poly.type
_entity_poly.pdbx_seq_one_letter_code
_entity_poly.pdbx_strand_id
1 'polypeptide(L)'
;MKAAERRRFKVGKYDVIAQPAAGSMHMLRYTVLLDGKRLGAQLSVPCESDCRFMESPPPVPPLKIFSVTYRPGRPKKGSVRPQENDERVALPWMIKTTRY
;
A
#
# COMPACT_ATOMS: atom_id res chain seq x y z
N MET A 1 -29.05 -1.14 -8.85
CA MET A 1 -27.74 -0.49 -8.70
C MET A 1 -27.89 1.01 -8.97
N LYS A 2 -27.20 1.90 -8.23
CA LYS A 2 -27.32 3.36 -8.44
C LYS A 2 -26.41 3.83 -9.58
N ALA A 3 -26.94 4.65 -10.49
CA ALA A 3 -26.14 5.34 -11.50
C ALA A 3 -25.16 6.31 -10.84
N ALA A 4 -23.98 6.51 -11.44
CA ALA A 4 -23.04 7.52 -10.97
C ALA A 4 -23.70 8.90 -11.00
N GLU A 5 -23.52 9.71 -9.94
CA GLU A 5 -24.08 11.05 -9.85
C GLU A 5 -23.09 12.10 -10.34
N ARG A 6 -23.59 13.24 -10.85
CA ARG A 6 -22.74 14.38 -11.21
C ARG A 6 -22.06 14.93 -9.95
N ARG A 7 -20.74 15.10 -10.00
CA ARG A 7 -19.94 15.66 -8.92
C ARG A 7 -19.16 16.88 -9.39
N ARG A 8 -18.89 17.80 -8.46
CA ARG A 8 -18.06 18.98 -8.70
C ARG A 8 -16.92 19.00 -7.72
N PHE A 9 -15.72 19.24 -8.22
CA PHE A 9 -14.49 19.30 -7.45
C PHE A 9 -13.84 20.65 -7.68
N LYS A 10 -13.23 21.21 -6.63
CA LYS A 10 -12.31 22.35 -6.76
C LYS A 10 -10.89 21.85 -6.58
N VAL A 11 -10.04 22.10 -7.58
CA VAL A 11 -8.62 21.73 -7.58
C VAL A 11 -7.81 22.99 -7.77
N GLY A 12 -7.42 23.63 -6.67
CA GLY A 12 -6.79 24.94 -6.69
C GLY A 12 -7.67 25.98 -7.39
N LYS A 13 -7.15 26.57 -8.47
CA LYS A 13 -7.87 27.54 -9.33
C LYS A 13 -8.85 26.91 -10.32
N TYR A 14 -8.86 25.59 -10.45
CA TYR A 14 -9.67 24.89 -11.43
C TYR A 14 -10.96 24.35 -10.82
N ASP A 15 -12.05 24.52 -11.54
CA ASP A 15 -13.32 23.85 -11.29
C ASP A 15 -13.42 22.61 -12.18
N VAL A 16 -13.58 21.44 -11.58
CA VAL A 16 -13.71 20.18 -12.32
C VAL A 16 -15.12 19.64 -12.13
N ILE A 17 -15.83 19.43 -13.25
CA ILE A 17 -17.18 18.87 -13.27
C ILE A 17 -17.10 17.45 -13.81
N ALA A 18 -17.39 16.47 -12.97
CA ALA A 18 -17.50 15.06 -13.36
C ALA A 18 -18.96 14.72 -13.65
N GLN A 19 -19.25 14.33 -14.89
CA GLN A 19 -20.58 13.90 -15.35
C GLN A 19 -20.53 12.44 -15.77
N PRO A 20 -21.57 11.64 -15.48
CA PRO A 20 -21.69 10.29 -16.03
C PRO A 20 -21.64 10.30 -17.55
N ALA A 21 -20.86 9.39 -18.13
CA ALA A 21 -20.87 9.19 -19.58
C ALA A 21 -22.16 8.47 -19.98
N ALA A 22 -22.78 8.91 -21.09
CA ALA A 22 -23.99 8.29 -21.59
C ALA A 22 -23.73 6.82 -21.92
N GLY A 23 -24.61 5.92 -21.46
CA GLY A 23 -24.50 4.48 -21.70
C GLY A 23 -23.47 3.74 -20.85
N SER A 24 -22.76 4.43 -19.94
CA SER A 24 -21.81 3.79 -19.03
C SER A 24 -22.17 4.02 -17.57
N MET A 25 -22.09 2.97 -16.77
CA MET A 25 -22.42 3.02 -15.35
C MET A 25 -21.26 3.57 -14.49
N HIS A 26 -20.02 3.43 -14.97
CA HIS A 26 -18.81 3.75 -14.21
C HIS A 26 -17.97 4.89 -14.80
N MET A 27 -18.13 5.17 -16.10
CA MET A 27 -17.34 6.22 -16.74
C MET A 27 -17.86 7.62 -16.41
N LEU A 28 -16.91 8.50 -16.13
CA LEU A 28 -17.13 9.91 -15.89
C LEU A 28 -16.42 10.76 -16.96
N ARG A 29 -17.13 11.73 -17.51
CA ARG A 29 -16.60 12.83 -18.31
C ARG A 29 -16.23 13.99 -17.39
N TYR A 30 -14.96 14.32 -17.34
CA TYR A 30 -14.42 15.44 -16.57
C TYR A 30 -14.31 16.66 -17.46
N THR A 31 -14.99 17.74 -17.10
CA THR A 31 -14.83 19.06 -17.74
C THR A 31 -14.05 19.96 -16.79
N VAL A 32 -12.94 20.54 -17.27
CA VAL A 32 -12.09 21.43 -16.47
C VAL A 32 -12.35 22.87 -16.89
N LEU A 33 -12.63 23.70 -15.90
CA LEU A 33 -12.87 25.13 -16.06
C LEU A 33 -11.85 25.92 -15.23
N LEU A 34 -11.44 27.07 -15.75
CA LEU A 34 -10.68 28.09 -15.05
C LEU A 34 -11.49 29.39 -15.12
N ASP A 35 -11.86 29.96 -13.99
CA ASP A 35 -12.69 31.16 -13.90
C ASP A 35 -13.98 31.08 -14.77
N GLY A 36 -14.61 29.92 -14.80
CA GLY A 36 -15.81 29.65 -15.60
C GLY A 36 -15.56 29.41 -17.10
N LYS A 37 -14.35 29.61 -17.60
CA LYS A 37 -13.98 29.26 -18.99
C LYS A 37 -13.53 27.81 -19.08
N ARG A 38 -14.12 27.06 -20.00
CA ARG A 38 -13.74 25.66 -20.26
C ARG A 38 -12.35 25.59 -20.89
N LEU A 39 -11.43 24.89 -20.24
CA LEU A 39 -10.09 24.62 -20.76
C LEU A 39 -10.03 23.31 -21.56
N GLY A 40 -10.79 22.31 -21.14
CA GLY A 40 -10.77 20.99 -21.78
C GLY A 40 -11.81 20.05 -21.19
N ALA A 41 -11.97 18.89 -21.84
CA ALA A 41 -12.73 17.78 -21.29
C ALA A 41 -12.01 16.46 -21.55
N GLN A 42 -11.96 15.60 -20.53
CA GLN A 42 -11.44 14.23 -20.61
C GLN A 42 -12.55 13.25 -20.31
N LEU A 43 -12.53 12.08 -20.93
CA LEU A 43 -13.42 10.97 -20.64
C LEU A 43 -12.61 9.90 -19.93
N SER A 44 -13.00 9.50 -18.72
CA SER A 44 -12.41 8.30 -18.12
C SER A 44 -12.86 7.09 -18.93
N VAL A 45 -11.88 6.34 -19.43
CA VAL A 45 -12.08 5.07 -20.11
C VAL A 45 -11.78 4.00 -19.08
N PRO A 46 -12.63 2.97 -18.89
CA PRO A 46 -12.25 1.84 -18.05
C PRO A 46 -11.01 1.24 -18.71
N CYS A 47 -9.89 1.21 -17.99
CA CYS A 47 -8.73 0.54 -18.52
C CYS A 47 -9.04 -0.97 -18.52
N GLU A 48 -8.53 -1.71 -19.49
CA GLU A 48 -8.75 -3.17 -19.57
C GLU A 48 -8.32 -3.86 -18.26
N SER A 49 -7.33 -3.30 -17.56
CA SER A 49 -6.92 -3.73 -16.22
C SER A 49 -8.06 -3.68 -15.20
N ASP A 50 -8.92 -2.67 -15.24
CA ASP A 50 -10.02 -2.48 -14.29
C ASP A 50 -11.12 -3.52 -14.54
N CYS A 51 -11.45 -3.77 -15.81
CA CYS A 51 -12.39 -4.83 -16.20
C CYS A 51 -11.87 -6.20 -15.77
N ARG A 52 -10.60 -6.50 -16.06
CA ARG A 52 -9.97 -7.77 -15.69
C ARG A 52 -9.87 -7.96 -14.18
N PHE A 53 -9.66 -6.88 -13.42
CA PHE A 53 -9.64 -6.92 -11.96
C PHE A 53 -11.04 -7.19 -11.37
N MET A 54 -12.10 -6.67 -12.00
CA MET A 54 -13.49 -6.95 -11.60
C MET A 54 -13.92 -8.37 -11.94
N GLU A 55 -13.55 -8.88 -13.11
CA GLU A 55 -13.91 -10.22 -13.59
C GLU A 55 -13.07 -11.32 -12.93
N SER A 56 -11.78 -11.06 -12.75
CA SER A 56 -10.78 -12.00 -12.24
C SER A 56 -9.84 -11.30 -11.26
N PRO A 57 -10.30 -10.99 -10.04
CA PRO A 57 -9.45 -10.32 -9.07
C PRO A 57 -8.20 -11.16 -8.81
N PRO A 58 -6.99 -10.57 -8.88
CA PRO A 58 -5.77 -11.32 -8.62
C PRO A 58 -5.79 -11.85 -7.18
N PRO A 59 -5.25 -13.05 -6.93
CA PRO A 59 -5.20 -13.61 -5.59
C PRO A 59 -4.38 -12.68 -4.69
N VAL A 60 -5.05 -12.02 -3.75
CA VAL A 60 -4.39 -11.15 -2.78
C VAL A 60 -3.69 -12.06 -1.77
N PRO A 61 -2.36 -11.91 -1.55
CA PRO A 61 -1.68 -12.67 -0.52
C PRO A 61 -2.35 -12.39 0.82
N PRO A 62 -2.54 -13.41 1.68
CA PRO A 62 -3.24 -13.24 2.95
C PRO A 62 -2.57 -12.12 3.75
N LEU A 63 -3.37 -11.14 4.17
CA LEU A 63 -2.91 -10.03 4.99
C LEU A 63 -2.34 -10.61 6.28
N LYS A 64 -1.00 -10.62 6.38
CA LYS A 64 -0.28 -11.14 7.54
C LYS A 64 -0.36 -10.07 8.63
N ILE A 65 -1.50 -10.04 9.33
CA ILE A 65 -1.90 -8.96 10.26
C ILE A 65 -0.79 -8.71 11.31
N PHE A 66 -0.01 -9.73 11.66
CA PHE A 66 1.20 -9.56 12.46
C PHE A 66 2.31 -10.50 11.99
N SER A 67 3.26 -10.00 11.21
CA SER A 67 4.56 -10.63 11.07
C SER A 67 5.37 -10.38 12.34
N VAL A 68 5.12 -11.16 13.40
CA VAL A 68 6.13 -11.33 14.46
C VAL A 68 7.19 -12.23 13.87
N THR A 69 8.14 -11.64 13.13
CA THR A 69 9.37 -12.32 12.79
C THR A 69 10.02 -12.70 14.12
N TYR A 70 10.06 -14.00 14.40
CA TYR A 70 10.94 -14.53 15.42
C TYR A 70 12.35 -14.08 15.05
N ARG A 71 12.85 -13.05 15.73
CA ARG A 71 14.24 -12.62 15.58
C ARG A 71 15.10 -13.72 16.20
N PRO A 72 15.97 -14.39 15.43
CA PRO A 72 16.91 -15.33 16.01
C PRO A 72 17.72 -14.57 17.07
N GLY A 73 17.52 -14.94 18.34
CA GLY A 73 18.05 -14.21 19.50
C GLY A 73 17.01 -13.87 20.57
N ARG A 74 15.71 -13.92 20.31
CA ARG A 74 14.67 -13.77 21.35
C ARG A 74 14.19 -15.15 21.82
N PRO A 75 14.58 -15.65 23.00
CA PRO A 75 14.09 -16.94 23.49
C PRO A 75 12.56 -16.92 23.60
N LYS A 76 11.91 -18.02 23.17
CA LYS A 76 10.45 -18.16 23.33
C LYS A 76 10.09 -18.09 24.81
N LYS A 77 8.96 -17.47 25.17
CA LYS A 77 8.49 -17.40 26.56
C LYS A 77 8.29 -18.84 27.07
N GLY A 78 9.05 -19.23 28.10
CA GLY A 78 9.08 -20.61 28.63
C GLY A 78 10.23 -21.49 28.11
N SER A 79 11.13 -20.98 27.27
CA SER A 79 12.34 -21.71 26.89
C SER A 79 13.37 -21.74 28.04
N VAL A 80 13.98 -22.90 28.26
CA VAL A 80 15.07 -23.09 29.22
C VAL A 80 16.26 -22.27 28.73
N ARG A 81 16.80 -21.40 29.58
CA ARG A 81 18.04 -20.67 29.27
C ARG A 81 19.15 -21.70 29.04
N PRO A 82 19.96 -21.59 27.96
CA PRO A 82 21.14 -22.44 27.83
C PRO A 82 21.99 -22.24 29.09
N GLN A 83 22.33 -23.33 29.79
CA GLN A 83 23.32 -23.24 30.86
C GLN A 83 24.64 -22.78 30.25
N GLU A 84 25.25 -21.78 30.86
CA GLU A 84 26.63 -21.38 30.58
C GLU A 84 27.54 -22.53 30.99
N ASN A 85 27.83 -23.43 30.05
CA ASN A 85 28.88 -24.41 30.23
C ASN A 85 30.21 -23.63 30.07
N ASP A 86 30.99 -23.56 31.15
CA ASP A 86 32.24 -22.77 31.26
C ASP A 86 33.40 -23.41 30.47
N GLU A 87 33.12 -24.04 29.33
CA GLU A 87 34.12 -24.48 28.36
C GLU A 87 34.38 -23.34 27.39
N ARG A 88 35.19 -22.38 27.85
CA ARG A 88 35.64 -21.24 27.06
C ARG A 88 36.48 -21.71 25.89
N VAL A 89 35.87 -21.86 24.71
CA VAL A 89 36.61 -21.95 23.46
C VAL A 89 37.26 -20.58 23.21
N ALA A 90 38.59 -20.52 23.32
CA ALA A 90 39.36 -19.30 23.11
C ALA A 90 39.27 -18.87 21.63
N LEU A 91 38.36 -17.94 21.33
CA LEU A 91 38.28 -17.33 20.00
C LEU A 91 39.41 -16.31 19.82
N PRO A 92 40.10 -16.30 18.66
CA PRO A 92 41.35 -15.55 18.46
C PRO A 92 41.23 -14.02 18.48
N TRP A 93 40.02 -13.47 18.60
CA TRP A 93 39.76 -12.03 18.71
C TRP A 93 39.44 -11.55 20.13
N MET A 94 39.54 -12.42 21.15
CA MET A 94 39.48 -11.99 22.55
C MET A 94 40.71 -11.14 22.89
N ILE A 95 40.50 -9.83 22.93
CA ILE A 95 41.48 -8.82 23.32
C ILE A 95 41.90 -9.10 24.77
N LYS A 96 43.17 -9.46 24.98
CA LYS A 96 43.78 -9.47 26.31
C LYS A 96 43.85 -8.03 26.80
N THR A 97 42.96 -7.66 27.73
CA THR A 97 43.20 -6.49 28.58
C THR A 97 44.31 -6.83 29.57
N THR A 98 45.55 -6.60 29.15
CA THR A 98 46.67 -6.39 30.06
C THR A 98 46.50 -4.99 30.65
N ARG A 99 46.33 -4.88 31.96
CA ARG A 99 46.60 -3.65 32.71
C ARG A 99 47.64 -3.99 33.78
N TYR A 100 48.63 -3.10 33.85
CA TYR A 100 49.76 -3.07 34.77
C TYR A 100 49.37 -3.34 36.23
#